data_AF-A0A818S5A9-F1
#
_entry.id   AF-A0A818S5A9-F1
#
_cell.length_a   1.000
_cell.length_b   1.000
_cell.length_c   1.000
_cell.angle_alpha   90.00
_cell.angle_beta   90.00
_cell.angle_gamma   90.00
#
_symmetry.space_group_name_H-M   'P 1'
#
loop_
_entity.id
_entity.type
_entity.pdbx_description
1 polymer ?
#
loop_
_entity_poly.entity_id
_entity_poly.type
_entity_poly.pdbx_seq_one_letter_code
_entity_poly.pdbx_strand_id
1 'polypeptide(L)'
;MGTNAEFNLRFTKKMIEKEASAAEKKYDASRKKALDALKKTGDVETARIYAETAIQNRTAHNQFLIMASRIDSVIAKVQQANAQSIMVKNMKQVNKMLEHVNQEMNAGELAKVMEKFEQAFEDFDVKEKVMSDAMNQAMATSTPAEGVQELLRQIADENNLDIRSQLDAIPAIQNSVVTPAQQVAAAQNSRLAALRHAT
;
A
#
# COMPACT_ATOMS: atom_id res chain seq x y z
N MET A 1 -9.69 -22.97 -7.22
CA MET A 1 -10.25 -22.69 -5.87
C MET A 1 -9.70 -21.40 -5.23
N GLY A 2 -8.89 -20.57 -5.92
CA GLY A 2 -8.36 -19.31 -5.36
C GLY A 2 -9.30 -18.08 -5.42
N THR A 3 -10.54 -18.24 -5.93
CA THR A 3 -11.44 -17.13 -6.26
C THR A 3 -12.38 -16.68 -5.13
N ASN A 4 -12.77 -17.57 -4.21
CA ASN A 4 -13.74 -17.21 -3.15
C ASN A 4 -13.17 -16.22 -2.11
N ALA A 5 -11.90 -16.37 -1.73
CA ALA A 5 -11.28 -15.49 -0.73
C ALA A 5 -11.07 -14.07 -1.29
N GLU A 6 -10.56 -13.95 -2.52
CA GLU A 6 -10.37 -12.66 -3.18
C GLU A 6 -11.72 -11.94 -3.39
N PHE A 7 -12.74 -12.67 -3.85
CA PHE A 7 -14.08 -12.12 -4.03
C PHE A 7 -14.67 -11.60 -2.71
N ASN A 8 -14.58 -12.38 -1.64
CA ASN A 8 -15.07 -11.98 -0.32
C ASN A 8 -14.34 -10.74 0.19
N LEU A 9 -13.01 -10.65 0.04
CA LEU A 9 -12.24 -9.48 0.44
C LEU A 9 -12.62 -8.23 -0.36
N ARG A 10 -12.82 -8.35 -1.68
CA ARG A 10 -13.29 -7.23 -2.52
C ARG A 10 -14.69 -6.76 -2.12
N PHE A 11 -15.56 -7.70 -1.76
CA PHE A 11 -16.89 -7.39 -1.26
C PHE A 11 -16.83 -6.66 0.09
N THR A 12 -16.05 -7.17 1.04
CA THR A 12 -15.82 -6.52 2.35
C THR A 12 -15.23 -5.13 2.21
N LYS A 13 -14.27 -4.94 1.30
CA LYS A 13 -13.73 -3.61 0.97
C LYS A 13 -14.85 -2.65 0.57
N LYS A 14 -15.67 -3.01 -0.41
CA LYS A 14 -16.78 -2.16 -0.89
C LYS A 14 -17.78 -1.83 0.23
N MET A 15 -18.05 -2.78 1.12
CA MET A 15 -18.91 -2.55 2.29
C MET A 15 -18.30 -1.51 3.23
N ILE A 16 -17.00 -1.60 3.51
CA ILE A 16 -16.29 -0.65 4.38
C ILE A 16 -16.19 0.74 3.73
N GLU A 17 -15.94 0.83 2.42
CA GLU A 17 -15.94 2.11 1.69
C GLU A 17 -17.31 2.80 1.76
N LYS A 18 -18.40 2.01 1.71
CA LYS A 18 -19.75 2.53 1.91
C LYS A 18 -19.97 3.05 3.34
N GLU A 19 -19.47 2.34 4.35
CA GLU A 19 -19.51 2.81 5.75
C GLU A 19 -18.66 4.07 5.96
N ALA A 20 -17.49 4.17 5.31
CA ALA A 20 -16.66 5.36 5.33
C ALA A 20 -17.43 6.57 4.77
N SER A 21 -18.05 6.45 3.59
CA SER A 21 -18.86 7.52 3.01
C SER A 21 -20.08 7.88 3.87
N ALA A 22 -20.69 6.90 4.54
CA ALA A 22 -21.79 7.16 5.47
C ALA A 22 -21.32 7.94 6.72
N ALA A 23 -20.13 7.62 7.25
CA ALA A 23 -19.53 8.34 8.38
C ALA A 23 -19.16 9.79 8.00
N GLU A 24 -18.68 10.00 6.77
CA GLU A 24 -18.40 11.34 6.22
C GLU A 24 -19.68 12.20 6.15
N LYS A 25 -20.78 11.65 5.63
CA LYS A 25 -22.07 12.36 5.60
C LYS A 25 -22.57 12.72 7.01
N LYS A 26 -22.34 11.85 7.99
CA LYS A 26 -22.67 12.12 9.41
C LYS A 26 -21.77 13.20 10.01
N TYR A 27 -20.49 13.26 9.61
CA TYR A 27 -19.58 14.33 9.97
C TYR A 27 -20.09 15.69 9.45
N ASP A 28 -20.41 15.79 8.16
CA ASP A 28 -20.91 17.03 7.57
C ASP A 28 -22.23 17.50 8.19
N ALA A 29 -23.14 16.56 8.44
CA ALA A 29 -24.40 16.86 9.10
C ALA A 29 -24.20 17.39 10.53
N SER A 30 -23.31 16.78 11.30
CA SER A 30 -22.99 17.21 12.68
C SER A 30 -22.26 18.54 12.70
N ARG A 31 -21.34 18.77 11.76
CA ARG A 31 -20.63 20.04 11.58
C ARG A 31 -21.61 21.18 11.26
N LYS A 32 -22.57 20.95 10.37
CA LYS A 32 -23.61 21.93 10.04
C LYS A 32 -24.48 22.26 11.26
N LYS A 33 -24.89 21.25 12.04
CA LYS A 33 -25.64 21.45 13.29
C LYS A 33 -24.87 22.24 14.34
N ALA A 34 -23.57 21.98 14.49
CA ALA A 34 -22.71 22.76 15.38
C ALA A 34 -22.65 24.24 14.95
N LEU A 35 -22.50 24.50 13.65
CA LEU A 35 -22.50 25.86 13.10
C LEU A 35 -23.84 26.57 13.28
N ASP A 36 -24.95 25.86 13.06
CA ASP A 36 -26.30 26.39 13.30
C ASP A 36 -26.53 26.73 14.78
N ALA A 37 -26.09 25.87 15.71
CA ALA A 37 -26.19 26.11 17.16
C ALA A 37 -25.39 27.34 17.59
N LEU A 38 -24.17 27.51 17.05
CA LEU A 38 -23.30 28.65 17.36
C LEU A 38 -23.85 29.97 16.81
N LYS A 39 -24.42 29.96 15.60
CA LYS A 39 -24.90 31.18 14.92
C LYS A 39 -26.31 31.63 15.33
N LYS A 40 -27.22 30.68 15.61
CA LYS A 40 -28.64 30.99 15.83
C LYS A 40 -29.01 31.11 17.31
N THR A 41 -28.47 30.20 18.13
CA THR A 41 -28.87 30.08 19.54
C THR A 41 -27.81 30.68 20.47
N GLY A 42 -26.56 30.79 20.01
CA GLY A 42 -25.43 31.22 20.84
C GLY A 42 -25.07 30.22 21.95
N ASP A 43 -25.64 29.01 21.88
CA ASP A 43 -25.47 27.97 22.88
C ASP A 43 -24.20 27.16 22.60
N VAL A 44 -23.14 27.52 23.33
CA VAL A 44 -21.80 26.95 23.22
C VAL A 44 -21.76 25.49 23.68
N GLU A 45 -22.57 25.10 24.68
CA GLU A 45 -22.62 23.73 25.20
C GLU A 45 -23.20 22.78 24.14
N THR A 46 -24.34 23.13 23.54
CA THR A 46 -24.95 22.33 22.47
C THR A 46 -24.05 22.25 21.23
N ALA A 47 -23.38 23.34 20.85
CA ALA A 47 -22.45 23.35 19.74
C ALA A 47 -21.21 22.47 20.01
N ARG A 48 -20.72 22.42 21.26
CA ARG A 48 -19.61 21.55 21.68
C ARG A 48 -19.96 20.07 21.53
N ILE A 49 -21.16 19.66 21.95
CA ILE A 49 -21.63 18.26 21.81
C ILE A 49 -21.69 17.84 20.34
N TYR A 50 -22.21 18.70 19.46
CA TYR A 50 -22.24 18.44 18.02
C TYR A 50 -20.85 18.42 17.38
N ALA A 51 -19.94 19.28 17.83
CA ALA A 51 -18.55 19.29 17.38
C ALA A 51 -17.81 18.02 17.80
N GLU A 52 -17.99 17.54 19.02
CA GLU A 52 -17.41 16.27 19.50
C GLU A 52 -17.93 15.09 18.67
N THR A 53 -19.25 15.03 18.45
CA THR A 53 -19.88 14.01 17.60
C THR A 53 -19.33 14.07 16.17
N ALA A 54 -19.08 15.27 15.63
CA ALA A 54 -18.45 15.42 14.32
C ALA A 54 -17.04 14.83 14.31
N ILE A 55 -16.20 15.17 15.29
CA ILE A 55 -14.83 14.64 15.39
C ILE A 55 -14.84 13.11 15.49
N GLN A 56 -15.73 12.52 16.30
CA GLN A 56 -15.88 11.07 16.40
C GLN A 56 -16.21 10.42 15.05
N ASN A 57 -17.16 10.99 14.29
CA ASN A 57 -17.52 10.49 12.95
C ASN A 57 -16.37 10.62 11.95
N ARG A 58 -15.58 11.70 12.01
CA ARG A 58 -14.39 11.89 11.18
C ARG A 58 -13.29 10.88 11.51
N THR A 59 -13.05 10.59 12.79
CA THR A 59 -12.13 9.53 13.20
C THR A 59 -12.59 8.17 12.72
N ALA A 60 -13.89 7.86 12.83
CA ALA A 60 -14.47 6.63 12.31
C ALA A 60 -14.30 6.51 10.78
N HIS A 61 -14.56 7.58 10.02
CA HIS A 61 -14.33 7.63 8.58
C HIS A 61 -12.88 7.30 8.21
N ASN A 62 -11.92 7.95 8.87
CA ASN A 62 -10.49 7.69 8.64
C ASN A 62 -10.11 6.23 8.95
N GLN A 63 -10.65 5.68 10.04
CA GLN A 63 -10.42 4.28 10.41
C GLN A 63 -10.95 3.31 9.35
N PHE A 64 -12.14 3.58 8.79
CA PHE A 64 -12.70 2.78 7.70
C PHE A 64 -11.87 2.88 6.41
N LEU A 65 -11.39 4.08 6.03
CA LEU A 65 -10.50 4.23 4.87
C LEU A 65 -9.20 3.45 5.05
N ILE A 66 -8.60 3.51 6.24
CA ILE A 66 -7.40 2.73 6.56
C ILE A 66 -7.70 1.23 6.45
N MET A 67 -8.84 0.76 6.97
CA MET A 67 -9.25 -0.65 6.83
C MET A 67 -9.45 -1.06 5.37
N ALA A 68 -10.10 -0.23 4.55
CA ALA A 68 -10.27 -0.50 3.12
C ALA A 68 -8.92 -0.64 2.39
N SER A 69 -7.99 0.28 2.64
CA SER A 69 -6.62 0.25 2.09
C SER A 69 -5.82 -0.98 2.53
N ARG A 70 -5.96 -1.39 3.80
CA ARG A 70 -5.36 -2.63 4.30
C ARG A 70 -5.94 -3.87 3.59
N ILE A 71 -7.25 -3.90 3.33
CA ILE A 71 -7.89 -5.01 2.61
C ILE A 71 -7.40 -5.05 1.15
N ASP A 72 -7.25 -3.91 0.49
CA ASP A 72 -6.64 -3.85 -0.84
C ASP A 72 -5.25 -4.46 -0.88
N SER A 73 -4.42 -4.13 0.12
CA SER A 73 -3.08 -4.69 0.24
C SER A 73 -3.11 -6.22 0.40
N VAL A 74 -4.09 -6.75 1.14
CA VAL A 74 -4.28 -8.20 1.29
C VAL A 74 -4.78 -8.83 -0.02
N ILE A 75 -5.70 -8.19 -0.73
CA ILE A 75 -6.18 -8.65 -2.06
C ILE A 75 -4.99 -8.78 -3.01
N ALA A 76 -4.10 -7.78 -3.08
CA ALA A 76 -2.92 -7.82 -3.94
C ALA A 76 -2.00 -9.01 -3.60
N LYS A 77 -1.78 -9.29 -2.31
CA LYS A 77 -1.01 -10.45 -1.85
C LYS A 77 -1.69 -11.78 -2.21
N VAL A 78 -3.01 -11.87 -2.09
CA VAL A 78 -3.79 -13.05 -2.48
C VAL A 78 -3.68 -13.29 -3.99
N GLN A 79 -3.74 -12.24 -4.80
CA GLN A 79 -3.54 -12.34 -6.26
C GLN A 79 -2.13 -12.81 -6.61
N GLN A 80 -1.10 -12.27 -5.95
CA GLN A 80 0.28 -12.71 -6.12
C GLN A 80 0.44 -14.19 -5.76
N ALA A 81 -0.12 -14.63 -4.63
CA ALA A 81 -0.09 -16.03 -4.22
C ALA A 81 -0.83 -16.95 -5.19
N ASN A 82 -1.96 -16.49 -5.76
CA ASN A 82 -2.67 -17.21 -6.81
C ASN A 82 -1.81 -17.37 -8.08
N ALA A 83 -1.14 -16.31 -8.52
CA ALA A 83 -0.23 -16.36 -9.66
C ALA A 83 0.94 -17.32 -9.42
N GLN A 84 1.55 -17.27 -8.24
CA GLN A 84 2.60 -18.22 -7.83
C GLN A 84 2.06 -19.66 -7.80
N SER A 85 0.85 -19.90 -7.30
CA SER A 85 0.23 -21.23 -7.31
C SER A 85 0.01 -21.76 -8.73
N ILE A 86 -0.39 -20.91 -9.67
CA ILE A 86 -0.53 -21.27 -11.09
C ILE A 86 0.85 -21.60 -11.69
N MET A 87 1.87 -20.79 -11.41
CA MET A 87 3.24 -21.05 -11.85
C MET A 87 3.75 -22.40 -11.35
N VAL A 88 3.59 -22.71 -10.06
CA VAL A 88 3.99 -24.01 -9.49
C VAL A 88 3.26 -25.17 -10.16
N LYS A 89 1.96 -25.02 -10.46
CA LYS A 89 1.20 -26.05 -11.21
C LYS A 89 1.75 -26.25 -12.61
N ASN A 90 2.05 -25.17 -13.32
CA ASN A 90 2.63 -25.23 -14.66
C ASN A 90 4.03 -25.85 -14.64
N MET A 91 4.88 -25.48 -13.68
CA MET A 91 6.21 -26.09 -13.51
C MET A 91 6.11 -27.58 -13.20
N LYS A 92 5.13 -28.00 -12.38
CA LYS A 92 4.87 -29.42 -12.14
C LYS A 92 4.46 -30.16 -13.43
N GLN A 93 3.68 -29.51 -14.29
CA GLN A 93 3.28 -30.10 -15.58
C GLN A 93 4.45 -30.17 -16.57
N VAL A 94 5.30 -29.14 -16.62
CA VAL A 94 6.54 -29.15 -17.41
C VAL A 94 7.50 -30.22 -16.90
N ASN A 95 7.66 -30.38 -15.59
CA ASN A 95 8.51 -31.42 -15.01
C ASN A 95 8.02 -32.83 -15.39
N LYS A 96 6.71 -33.06 -15.39
CA LYS A 96 6.13 -34.33 -15.89
C LYS A 96 6.39 -34.56 -17.37
N MET A 97 6.35 -33.50 -18.18
CA MET A 97 6.69 -33.60 -19.61
C MET A 97 8.17 -33.93 -19.80
N LEU A 98 9.06 -33.31 -19.03
CA LEU A 98 10.49 -33.62 -18.99
C LEU A 98 10.76 -35.08 -18.55
N GLU A 99 10.04 -35.58 -17.54
CA GLU A 99 10.12 -36.99 -17.14
C GLU A 99 9.72 -37.94 -18.28
N HIS A 100 8.69 -37.60 -19.05
CA HIS A 100 8.26 -38.39 -20.22
C HIS A 100 9.27 -38.33 -21.37
N VAL A 101 9.84 -37.14 -21.66
CA VAL A 101 10.90 -36.95 -22.66
C VAL A 101 12.19 -37.69 -22.25
N ASN A 102 12.48 -37.79 -20.95
CA ASN A 102 13.61 -38.58 -20.44
C ASN A 102 13.38 -40.09 -20.58
N GLN A 103 12.12 -40.55 -20.64
CA GLN A 103 11.75 -41.94 -20.87
C GLN A 103 11.70 -42.31 -22.37
N GLU A 104 11.38 -41.36 -23.24
CA GLU A 104 11.32 -41.50 -24.70
C GLU A 104 12.43 -40.65 -25.36
N MET A 105 13.67 -41.16 -25.45
CA MET A 105 14.76 -40.34 -26.00
C MET A 105 14.77 -40.24 -27.53
N ASN A 106 14.71 -39.00 -28.03
CA ASN A 106 15.52 -38.53 -29.16
C ASN A 106 16.10 -37.15 -28.83
N ALA A 107 17.43 -37.01 -28.89
CA ALA A 107 18.18 -35.85 -28.38
C ALA A 107 17.77 -34.48 -28.97
N GLY A 108 17.13 -34.48 -30.15
CA GLY A 108 16.63 -33.26 -30.80
C GLY A 108 15.43 -32.61 -30.10
N GLU A 109 14.60 -33.36 -29.37
CA GLU A 109 13.45 -32.79 -28.65
C GLU A 109 13.85 -32.18 -27.31
N LEU A 110 14.84 -32.76 -26.63
CA LEU A 110 15.41 -32.21 -25.39
C LEU A 110 16.02 -30.82 -25.61
N ALA A 111 16.73 -30.62 -26.73
CA ALA A 111 17.29 -29.32 -27.10
C ALA A 111 16.20 -28.25 -27.28
N LYS A 112 15.07 -28.59 -27.92
CA LYS A 112 13.93 -27.68 -28.09
C LYS A 112 13.21 -27.34 -26.79
N VAL A 113 13.13 -28.28 -25.85
CA VAL A 113 12.52 -28.03 -24.53
C VAL A 113 13.42 -27.11 -23.69
N MET A 114 14.74 -27.30 -23.75
CA MET A 114 15.69 -26.42 -23.05
C MET A 114 15.72 -25.01 -23.62
N GLU A 115 15.68 -24.86 -24.95
CA GLU A 115 15.61 -23.54 -25.60
C GLU A 115 14.32 -22.78 -25.22
N LYS A 116 13.18 -23.48 -25.15
CA LYS A 116 11.91 -22.89 -24.67
C LYS A 116 11.93 -22.56 -23.18
N PHE A 117 12.63 -23.35 -22.37
CA PHE A 117 12.79 -23.08 -20.94
C PHE A 117 13.65 -21.83 -20.72
N GLU A 118 14.73 -21.68 -21.48
CA GLU A 118 15.63 -20.53 -21.43
C GLU A 118 14.89 -19.24 -21.83
N GLN A 119 14.13 -19.26 -22.94
CA GLN A 119 13.26 -18.13 -23.32
C GLN A 119 12.21 -17.79 -22.26
N ALA A 120 11.55 -18.81 -21.69
CA ALA A 120 10.52 -18.59 -20.67
C ALA A 120 11.10 -18.04 -19.36
N PHE A 121 12.36 -18.36 -19.05
CA PHE A 121 13.07 -17.86 -17.87
C PHE A 121 13.59 -16.43 -18.08
N GLU A 122 14.10 -16.12 -19.27
CA GLU A 122 14.55 -14.77 -19.64
C GLU A 122 13.38 -13.78 -19.65
N ASP A 123 12.23 -14.18 -20.22
CA ASP A 123 10.98 -13.41 -20.18
C ASP A 123 10.46 -13.17 -18.75
N PHE A 124 10.71 -14.11 -17.85
CA PHE A 124 10.29 -14.01 -16.46
C PHE A 124 11.17 -13.02 -15.70
N ASP A 125 12.49 -13.10 -15.86
CA ASP A 125 13.44 -12.20 -15.19
C ASP A 125 13.26 -10.74 -15.65
N VAL A 126 12.99 -10.52 -16.95
CA VAL A 126 12.65 -9.20 -17.48
C VAL A 126 11.35 -8.67 -16.87
N LYS A 127 10.31 -9.50 -16.72
CA LYS A 127 9.04 -9.09 -16.12
C LYS A 127 9.15 -8.83 -14.62
N GLU A 128 9.98 -9.57 -13.89
CA GLU A 128 10.27 -9.31 -12.48
C GLU A 128 10.97 -7.96 -12.30
N LYS A 129 12.00 -7.69 -13.11
CA LYS A 129 12.72 -6.41 -13.08
C LYS A 129 11.80 -5.23 -13.36
N VAL A 130 10.97 -5.31 -14.41
CA VAL A 130 10.01 -4.26 -14.76
C VAL A 130 8.96 -4.07 -13.67
N MET A 131 8.50 -5.15 -13.03
CA MET A 131 7.54 -5.06 -11.93
C MET A 131 8.16 -4.48 -10.65
N SER A 132 9.40 -4.85 -10.33
CA SER A 132 10.16 -4.28 -9.20
C SER A 132 10.41 -2.77 -9.40
N ASP A 133 10.81 -2.37 -10.61
CA ASP A 133 11.06 -0.95 -10.93
C ASP A 133 9.76 -0.14 -10.90
N ALA A 134 8.65 -0.66 -11.44
CA ALA A 134 7.34 -0.03 -11.35
C ALA A 134 6.83 0.09 -9.90
N MET A 135 7.13 -0.91 -9.05
CA MET A 135 6.72 -0.93 -7.65
C MET A 135 7.57 0.01 -6.78
N ASN A 136 8.88 0.09 -7.03
CA ASN A 136 9.77 1.07 -6.39
C ASN A 136 9.40 2.51 -6.79
N GLN A 137 9.03 2.73 -8.05
CA GLN A 137 8.60 4.03 -8.54
C GLN A 137 7.25 4.45 -7.94
N ALA A 138 6.30 3.53 -7.82
CA ALA A 138 5.00 3.79 -7.16
C ALA A 138 5.14 4.07 -5.65
N MET A 139 6.05 3.38 -4.97
CA MET A 139 6.34 3.55 -3.53
C MET A 139 7.06 4.88 -3.23
N ALA A 140 7.90 5.38 -4.12
CA ALA A 140 8.58 6.67 -3.96
C ALA A 140 7.61 7.88 -3.99
N THR A 141 6.48 7.76 -4.70
CA THR A 141 5.47 8.82 -4.86
C THR A 141 4.34 8.82 -3.84
N SER A 142 4.19 7.79 -3.01
CA SER A 142 2.97 7.62 -2.18
C SER A 142 3.00 8.31 -0.83
N THR A 143 4.12 8.93 -0.40
CA THR A 143 4.13 9.80 0.80
C THR A 143 5.28 10.81 0.82
N PRO A 144 5.23 11.91 0.04
CA PRO A 144 6.08 13.07 0.28
C PRO A 144 5.57 13.81 1.52
N ALA A 145 6.42 14.02 2.53
CA ALA A 145 6.09 14.81 3.72
C ALA A 145 5.62 16.25 3.38
N GLU A 146 6.01 16.76 2.20
CA GLU A 146 5.57 18.03 1.62
C GLU A 146 4.05 18.10 1.38
N GLY A 147 3.41 16.98 1.04
CA GLY A 147 1.96 16.94 0.76
C GLY A 147 1.08 17.23 1.98
N VAL A 148 1.60 16.97 3.19
CA VAL A 148 0.90 17.24 4.46
C VAL A 148 1.01 18.72 4.85
N GLN A 149 2.17 19.34 4.60
CA GLN A 149 2.39 20.77 4.87
C GLN A 149 1.62 21.66 3.89
N GLU A 150 1.52 21.27 2.62
CA GLU A 150 0.77 22.04 1.63
C GLU A 150 -0.74 22.07 1.93
N LEU A 151 -1.33 20.96 2.41
CA LEU A 151 -2.75 20.93 2.81
C LEU A 151 -3.03 21.85 4.01
N LEU A 152 -2.10 21.93 4.97
CA LEU A 152 -2.22 22.84 6.11
C LEU A 152 -2.15 24.31 5.68
N ARG A 153 -1.28 24.62 4.71
CA ARG A 153 -1.11 25.97 4.14
C ARG A 153 -2.35 26.40 3.36
N GLN A 154 -2.92 25.51 2.56
CA GLN A 154 -4.11 25.75 1.76
C GLN A 154 -5.35 26.04 2.62
N ILE A 155 -5.54 25.30 3.73
CA ILE A 155 -6.64 25.54 4.68
C ILE A 155 -6.47 26.86 5.45
N ALA A 156 -5.23 27.26 5.77
CA ALA A 156 -4.93 28.51 6.47
C ALA A 156 -5.22 29.73 5.59
N ASP A 157 -4.79 29.70 4.32
CA ASP A 157 -5.00 30.77 3.35
C ASP A 157 -6.50 30.91 2.97
N GLU A 158 -7.24 29.80 2.82
CA GLU A 158 -8.68 29.82 2.50
C GLU A 158 -9.56 30.39 3.62
N ASN A 159 -9.07 30.45 4.86
CA ASN A 159 -9.83 30.91 6.03
C ASN A 159 -9.28 32.19 6.66
N ASN A 160 -8.32 32.88 6.02
CA ASN A 160 -7.62 34.07 6.55
C ASN A 160 -7.06 33.84 7.97
N LEU A 161 -6.55 32.65 8.25
CA LEU A 161 -5.93 32.31 9.54
C LEU A 161 -4.40 32.49 9.40
N ASP A 162 -3.82 33.37 10.21
CA ASP A 162 -2.37 33.60 10.22
C ASP A 162 -1.66 32.52 11.05
N ILE A 163 -1.45 31.35 10.45
CA ILE A 163 -0.83 30.16 11.08
C ILE A 163 0.64 29.98 10.66
N ARG A 164 1.18 30.92 9.85
CA ARG A 164 2.54 30.86 9.29
C ARG A 164 3.62 30.68 10.36
N SER A 165 3.48 31.36 11.50
CA SER A 165 4.43 31.29 12.60
C SER A 165 4.39 29.98 13.41
N GLN A 166 3.31 29.19 13.30
CA GLN A 166 3.15 27.94 14.05
C GLN A 166 3.48 26.69 13.21
N LEU A 167 3.43 26.79 11.87
CA LEU A 167 3.88 25.72 10.97
C LEU A 167 5.41 25.57 10.95
N ASP A 168 6.16 26.67 11.02
CA ASP A 168 7.63 26.67 11.06
C ASP A 168 8.20 26.13 12.38
N ALA A 169 7.37 26.04 13.43
CA ALA A 169 7.76 25.54 14.75
C ALA A 169 7.63 24.02 14.90
N ILE A 170 7.11 23.30 13.90
CA ILE A 170 6.99 21.85 13.93
C ILE A 170 8.24 21.26 13.26
N PRO A 171 9.21 20.69 14.02
CA PRO A 171 10.35 20.05 13.41
C PRO A 171 9.84 18.93 12.50
N ALA A 172 10.32 18.92 11.25
CA ALA A 172 10.05 17.85 10.30
C ALA A 172 10.32 16.51 11.00
N ILE A 173 9.31 15.65 11.06
CA ILE A 173 9.46 14.29 11.55
C ILE A 173 10.46 13.63 10.59
N GLN A 174 11.72 13.56 11.01
CA GLN A 174 12.73 12.77 10.34
C GLN A 174 12.26 11.33 10.43
N ASN A 175 11.79 10.81 9.31
CA ASN A 175 11.52 9.39 9.10
C ASN A 175 12.84 8.62 9.25
N SER A 176 13.26 8.34 10.47
CA SER A 176 14.19 7.26 10.79
C SER A 176 13.38 6.01 11.12
N VAL A 177 12.58 5.53 10.15
CA VAL A 177 12.16 4.13 10.13
C VAL A 177 13.26 3.38 9.42
N VAL A 178 14.29 3.02 10.18
CA VAL A 178 15.32 2.09 9.72
C VAL A 178 14.62 0.73 9.60
N THR A 179 14.36 0.28 8.37
CA THR A 179 13.85 -1.08 8.18
C THR A 179 14.95 -2.08 8.60
N PRO A 180 14.60 -3.22 9.24
CA PRO A 180 15.59 -4.23 9.63
C PRO A 180 16.45 -4.72 8.45
N ALA A 181 15.93 -4.66 7.23
CA ALA A 181 16.65 -5.05 6.01
C ALA A 181 17.81 -4.10 5.65
N GLN A 182 17.70 -2.79 5.94
CA GLN A 182 18.77 -1.82 5.67
C GLN A 182 19.88 -1.84 6.71
N GLN A 183 19.59 -2.23 7.96
CA GLN A 183 20.65 -2.44 8.97
C GLN A 183 21.54 -3.64 8.64
N VAL A 184 20.97 -4.74 8.12
CA VAL A 184 21.75 -5.92 7.75
C VAL A 184 22.62 -5.64 6.51
N ALA A 185 22.09 -4.94 5.50
CA ALA A 185 22.86 -4.56 4.32
C ALA A 185 24.01 -3.57 4.64
N ALA A 186 23.76 -2.59 5.52
CA ALA A 186 24.79 -1.64 5.97
C ALA A 186 25.87 -2.31 6.84
N ALA A 187 25.49 -3.28 7.69
CA ALA A 187 26.42 -4.06 8.51
C ALA A 187 27.26 -5.03 7.67
N GLN A 188 26.70 -5.61 6.61
CA GLN A 188 27.44 -6.49 5.70
C GLN A 188 28.42 -5.71 4.83
N ASN A 189 28.03 -4.53 4.33
CA ASN A 189 28.89 -3.68 3.51
C ASN A 189 30.08 -3.11 4.30
N SER A 190 29.87 -2.74 5.57
CA SER A 190 30.96 -2.27 6.44
C SER A 190 31.94 -3.39 6.81
N ARG A 191 31.45 -4.62 7.01
CA ARG A 191 32.30 -5.79 7.28
C ARG A 191 33.12 -6.23 6.06
N LEU A 192 32.54 -6.16 4.85
CA LEU A 192 33.25 -6.42 3.59
C LEU A 192 34.31 -5.36 3.27
N ALA A 193 34.06 -4.08 3.60
CA ALA A 193 35.04 -3.02 3.46
C ALA A 193 36.25 -3.21 4.40
N ALA A 194 36.01 -3.61 5.66
CA ALA A 194 37.09 -3.88 6.62
C ALA A 194 37.99 -5.05 6.21
N LEU A 195 37.44 -6.08 5.56
CA LEU A 195 38.21 -7.22 5.04
C LEU A 195 39.02 -6.88 3.78
N ARG A 196 38.59 -5.86 3.01
CA ARG A 196 39.34 -5.37 1.84
C ARG A 196 40.54 -4.49 2.20
N HIS A 197 40.60 -3.98 3.42
CA HIS A 197 41.72 -3.17 3.93
C HIS A 197 42.70 -3.96 4.81
N ALA A 198 42.47 -5.27 5.01
CA ALA A 198 43.26 -6.13 5.92
C ALA A 198 44.16 -7.14 5.19
N THR A 199 44.43 -6.94 3.90
CA THR A 199 45.44 -7.65 3.09
C THR A 199 46.33 -6.62 2.42
#